data_AF-A0A386ZHV0-F1
#
_entry.id   AF-A0A386ZHV0-F1
#
_cell.length_a   1.000
_cell.length_b   1.000
_cell.length_c   1.000
_cell.angle_alpha   90.00
_cell.angle_beta   90.00
_cell.angle_gamma   90.00
#
_symmetry.space_group_name_H-M   'P 1'
#
loop_
_entity.id
_entity.type
_entity.pdbx_description
1 polymer ?
#
loop_
_entity_poly.entity_id
_entity_poly.type
_entity_poly.pdbx_seq_one_letter_code
_entity_poly.pdbx_strand_id
1 'polypeptide(L)' 'MQDTGIKEYKQTPGNQGAWMLTRVEGDRADIITLSFWDSYAAIEGFAGTDIEQAVYYPEDDDYLLERPTKVLHYEIK' A
#
# COMPACT_ATOMS: atom_id res chain seq x y z
N MET A 1 -4.04 13.39 -3.18
CA MET A 1 -3.97 12.06 -2.53
C MET A 1 -3.67 10.91 -3.49
N GLN A 2 -4.28 10.81 -4.68
CA GLN A 2 -4.09 9.61 -5.53
C GLN A 2 -2.75 9.52 -6.28
N ASP A 3 -2.08 10.65 -6.57
CA ASP A 3 -0.98 10.64 -7.56
C ASP A 3 0.41 10.31 -7.00
N THR A 4 0.66 10.43 -5.69
CA THR A 4 2.02 10.25 -5.13
C THR A 4 2.28 8.80 -4.73
N GLY A 5 1.45 8.24 -3.85
CA GLY A 5 1.65 6.88 -3.33
C GLY A 5 1.63 5.83 -4.45
N ILE A 6 0.53 5.71 -5.19
CA ILE A 6 0.38 4.71 -6.26
C ILE A 6 1.44 4.83 -7.35
N LYS A 7 1.94 6.03 -7.61
CA LYS A 7 3.03 6.24 -8.57
C LYS A 7 4.34 5.63 -8.07
N GLU A 8 4.66 5.79 -6.79
CA GLU A 8 5.86 5.18 -6.20
C GLU A 8 5.82 3.66 -6.31
N TYR A 9 4.71 3.01 -5.93
CA TYR A 9 4.52 1.56 -6.13
C TYR A 9 4.85 1.16 -7.57
N LYS A 10 4.23 1.83 -8.56
CA LYS A 10 4.37 1.48 -9.98
C LYS A 10 5.76 1.77 -10.54
N GLN A 11 6.55 2.62 -9.89
CA GLN A 11 7.91 2.94 -10.30
C GLN A 11 8.96 2.02 -9.69
N THR A 12 8.63 1.32 -8.60
CA THR A 12 9.54 0.33 -8.01
C THR A 12 9.72 -0.88 -8.94
N PRO A 13 10.97 -1.27 -9.27
CA PRO A 13 11.23 -2.46 -10.06
C PRO A 13 10.59 -3.72 -9.46
N GLY A 14 9.93 -4.51 -10.32
CA GLY A 14 9.24 -5.73 -9.93
C GLY A 14 7.79 -5.53 -9.47
N ASN A 15 7.26 -4.29 -9.47
CA ASN A 15 5.83 -4.04 -9.31
C ASN A 15 5.06 -4.45 -10.58
N GLN A 16 4.02 -5.24 -10.41
CA GLN A 16 3.13 -5.73 -11.47
C GLN A 16 1.80 -4.94 -11.53
N GLY A 17 1.67 -3.89 -10.73
CA GLY A 17 0.50 -3.03 -10.65
C GLY A 17 0.18 -2.66 -9.21
N ALA A 18 -0.46 -1.50 -9.04
CA ALA A 18 -0.95 -1.01 -7.77
C ALA A 18 -2.23 -0.19 -7.94
N TRP A 19 -3.12 -0.32 -6.96
CA TRP A 19 -4.44 0.32 -6.91
C TRP A 19 -4.75 0.75 -5.49
N MET A 20 -5.51 1.84 -5.40
CA MET A 20 -6.18 2.24 -4.16
C MET A 20 -7.65 1.84 -4.27
N LEU A 21 -8.10 1.03 -3.34
CA LEU A 21 -9.47 0.58 -3.21
C LEU A 21 -10.13 1.36 -2.09
N THR A 22 -11.37 1.77 -2.31
CA THR A 22 -12.16 2.47 -1.29
C THR A 22 -13.46 1.71 -1.09
N ARG A 23 -13.74 1.33 0.16
CA ARG A 23 -15.02 0.77 0.57
C ARG A 23 -15.68 1.73 1.54
N VAL A 24 -16.89 2.19 1.22
CA VAL A 24 -17.64 3.12 2.08
C VAL A 24 -18.74 2.37 2.82
N GLU A 25 -18.78 2.52 4.14
CA GLU A 25 -19.81 1.95 5.01
C GLU A 25 -20.31 3.01 6.00
N GLY A 26 -21.53 3.50 5.77
CA GLY A 26 -22.12 4.55 6.60
C GLY A 26 -21.30 5.85 6.52
N ASP A 27 -20.77 6.29 7.65
CA ASP A 27 -19.93 7.48 7.80
C ASP A 27 -18.43 7.18 7.72
N ARG A 28 -18.04 5.93 7.48
CA ARG A 28 -16.63 5.50 7.38
C ARG A 28 -16.28 5.06 5.96
N ALA A 29 -15.01 5.27 5.61
CA ALA A 29 -14.43 4.73 4.39
C ALA A 29 -13.13 4.00 4.72
N ASP A 30 -13.05 2.72 4.33
CA ASP A 30 -11.83 1.95 4.36
C ASP A 30 -11.04 2.22 3.09
N ILE A 31 -9.77 2.58 3.25
CA ILE A 31 -8.81 2.76 2.16
C ILE A 31 -7.84 1.60 2.20
N ILE A 32 -7.78 0.83 1.12
CA ILE A 32 -6.89 -0.33 0.98
C ILE A 32 -5.97 -0.09 -0.21
N THR A 33 -4.67 -0.18 0.01
CA THR A 33 -3.71 -0.25 -1.09
C THR A 33 -3.45 -1.70 -1.45
N LEU A 34 -3.70 -2.06 -2.70
CA LEU A 34 -3.42 -3.38 -3.25
C LEU A 34 -2.33 -3.27 -4.30
N SER A 35 -1.29 -4.08 -4.20
CA SER A 35 -0.22 -4.15 -5.19
C SER A 35 0.22 -5.59 -5.43
N PHE A 36 0.66 -5.86 -6.66
CA PHE A 36 1.24 -7.14 -7.05
C PHE A 36 2.72 -6.98 -7.34
N TRP A 37 3.50 -8.00 -7.01
CA TRP A 37 4.95 -7.98 -7.08
C TRP A 37 5.49 -9.29 -7.62
N ASP A 38 6.61 -9.24 -8.33
CA ASP A 38 7.29 -10.43 -8.86
C ASP A 38 7.82 -11.35 -7.75
N SER A 39 8.16 -10.79 -6.59
CA SER A 39 8.66 -11.54 -5.44
C SER A 39 8.65 -10.68 -4.18
N TYR A 40 8.80 -11.32 -3.01
CA TYR A 40 9.06 -10.65 -1.74
C TYR A 40 10.30 -9.74 -1.77
N ALA A 41 11.36 -10.16 -2.47
CA ALA A 41 12.57 -9.35 -2.60
C ALA A 41 12.32 -8.05 -3.39
N ALA A 42 11.37 -8.03 -4.33
CA ALA A 42 10.98 -6.80 -5.03
C ALA A 42 10.24 -5.83 -4.10
N ILE A 43 9.49 -6.35 -3.12
CA ILE A 43 8.76 -5.54 -2.13
C ILE A 43 9.74 -4.78 -1.23
N GLU A 44 10.89 -5.37 -0.87
CA GLU A 44 11.91 -4.69 -0.07
C GLU A 44 12.40 -3.38 -0.72
N GLY A 45 12.40 -3.30 -2.05
CA GLY A 45 12.75 -2.09 -2.79
C GLY A 45 11.75 -0.95 -2.63
N PHE A 46 10.53 -1.24 -2.18
CA PHE A 46 9.49 -0.27 -1.87
C PHE A 46 9.34 -0.05 -0.35
N ALA A 47 9.17 -1.13 0.41
CA ALA A 47 8.85 -1.08 1.84
C ALA A 47 10.07 -0.99 2.76
N GLY A 48 11.29 -1.20 2.23
CA GLY A 48 12.48 -1.41 3.03
C GLY A 48 12.58 -2.85 3.56
N THR A 49 13.49 -3.07 4.51
CA THR A 49 13.80 -4.43 5.00
C THR A 49 12.69 -5.09 5.80
N ASP A 50 11.83 -4.31 6.45
CA ASP A 50 10.64 -4.82 7.13
C ASP A 50 9.42 -4.67 6.21
N ILE A 51 9.22 -5.65 5.35
CA ILE A 51 8.14 -5.65 4.37
C ILE A 51 6.74 -5.74 4.99
N GLU A 52 6.62 -6.07 6.28
CA GLU A 52 5.32 -6.05 6.98
C GLU A 52 4.97 -4.64 7.44
N GLN A 53 5.94 -3.74 7.58
CA GLN A 53 5.70 -2.38 8.02
C GLN A 53 4.95 -1.59 6.94
N ALA A 54 3.79 -1.03 7.30
CA ALA A 54 3.04 -0.17 6.40
C ALA A 54 3.81 1.12 6.10
N VAL A 55 3.92 1.45 4.82
CA VAL A 55 4.47 2.72 4.31
C VAL A 55 3.36 3.76 4.29
N TYR A 56 3.60 4.89 4.94
CA TYR A 56 2.66 5.99 5.08
C TYR A 56 3.32 7.30 4.67
N TYR A 57 2.52 8.20 4.12
CA TYR A 57 2.95 9.54 3.71
C TYR A 57 2.48 10.58 4.74
N PRO A 58 3.18 11.72 4.85
CA PRO A 58 2.78 12.78 5.79
C PRO A 58 1.32 13.21 5.63
N GLU A 59 0.79 13.19 4.40
CA GLU A 59 -0.59 13.54 4.11
C GLU A 59 -1.60 12.54 4.70
N ASP A 60 -1.20 11.31 5.00
CA ASP A 60 -2.13 10.29 5.53
C ASP A 60 -2.57 10.62 6.97
N ASP A 61 -1.74 11.35 7.72
CA ASP A 61 -2.04 11.75 9.10
C ASP A 61 -3.21 12.73 9.21
N ASP A 62 -3.53 13.44 8.12
CA ASP A 62 -4.63 14.41 8.08
C ASP A 62 -6.00 13.74 7.86
N TYR A 63 -6.04 12.47 7.40
CA TYR A 63 -7.30 11.85 6.94
C TYR A 63 -7.60 10.48 7.56
N LEU A 64 -6.61 9.75 8.09
CA LEU A 64 -6.83 8.39 8.59
C LEU A 64 -7.42 8.37 10.01
N LEU A 65 -8.60 7.75 10.15
CA LEU A 65 -9.22 7.47 11.44
C LEU A 65 -8.48 6.35 12.21
N GLU A 66 -7.95 5.37 11.47
CA GLU A 66 -7.18 4.24 12.00
C GLU A 66 -5.94 4.03 11.13
N ARG A 67 -4.82 3.66 11.77
CA ARG A 67 -3.51 3.52 11.10
C ARG A 67 -2.86 2.17 11.43
N PRO A 68 -3.27 1.08 10.76
CA PRO A 68 -2.66 -0.24 10.95
C PRO A 68 -1.15 -0.19 10.66
N THR A 69 -0.33 -0.63 11.59
CA THR A 69 1.13 -0.59 11.39
C THR A 69 1.66 -1.71 10.49
N LYS A 70 0.83 -2.71 10.21
CA LYS A 70 1.21 -3.89 9.44
C LYS A 70 0.36 -4.10 8.19
N VAL A 71 1.01 -4.57 7.12
CA VAL A 71 0.38 -5.08 5.90
C VAL A 71 0.36 -6.61 5.89
N LEU A 72 -0.47 -7.19 5.02
CA LEU A 72 -0.56 -8.63 4.81
C LEU A 72 -0.05 -8.97 3.42
N HIS A 73 0.67 -10.09 3.31
CA HIS A 73 1.17 -10.62 2.05
C HIS A 73 0.49 -11.93 1.70
N TYR A 74 0.18 -12.11 0.42
CA TYR A 74 -0.51 -13.30 -0.09
C TYR A 74 0.19 -13.81 -1.34
N GLU A 75 0.26 -15.13 -1.48
CA GLU A 75 0.74 -15.78 -2.69
C GLU A 75 -0.43 -16.12 -3.62
N ILE A 76 -0.28 -15.77 -4.90
CA ILE A 76 -1.19 -16.21 -5.95
C ILE A 76 -0.69 -17.55 -6.49
N LYS A 77 -1.59 -18.54 -6.64
CA LYS A 77 -1.29 -19.86 -7.20
C LYS A 77 -1.93 -20.06 -8.56
#